data_AF-W7U8B7-F1
#
_entry.id   AF-W7U8B7-F1
#
_cell.length_a   1.000
_cell.length_b   1.000
_cell.length_c   1.000
_cell.angle_alpha   90.00
_cell.angle_beta   90.00
_cell.angle_gamma   90.00
#
_symmetry.space_group_name_H-M   'P 1'
#
loop_
_entity.id
_entity.type
_entity.pdbx_description
1 polymer ?
#
loop_
_entity_poly.entity_id
_entity_poly.type
_entity_poly.pdbx_seq_one_letter_code
_entity_poly.pdbx_strand_id
1 'polypeptide(L)' 'MTGLDKRKEERLLRAVKDLSKLPGNKRCADCTEKLPQYVNLTFNTFICTACSGIHREFSHRL' A
#
# COMPACT_ATOMS: atom_id res chain seq x y z
N MET A 1 -19.24 7.91 -13.65
CA MET A 1 -18.39 8.24 -12.48
C MET A 1 -18.71 9.66 -12.06
N THR A 2 -19.51 9.85 -11.01
CA THR A 2 -20.02 11.17 -10.60
C THR A 2 -18.93 12.00 -9.91
N GLY A 3 -18.98 13.33 -9.99
CA GLY A 3 -17.93 14.22 -9.46
C GLY A 3 -17.70 14.16 -7.93
N LEU A 4 -18.64 13.56 -7.18
CA LEU A 4 -18.48 13.24 -5.75
C LEU A 4 -17.41 12.17 -5.50
N ASP A 5 -17.26 11.23 -6.45
CA ASP A 5 -16.28 10.15 -6.39
C ASP A 5 -14.85 10.70 -6.48
N LYS A 6 -14.63 11.67 -7.37
CA LYS A 6 -13.31 12.31 -7.58
C LYS A 6 -12.78 13.01 -6.33
N ARG A 7 -13.61 13.81 -5.63
CA ARG A 7 -13.15 14.51 -4.41
C ARG A 7 -12.79 13.52 -3.30
N LYS A 8 -13.55 12.42 -3.19
CA LYS A 8 -13.28 11.35 -2.22
C LYS A 8 -11.98 10.64 -2.57
N GLU A 9 -11.79 10.27 -3.83
CA GLU A 9 -10.57 9.65 -4.34
C GLU A 9 -9.33 10.51 -4.04
N GLU A 10 -9.37 11.81 -4.36
CA GLU A 10 -8.25 12.70 -4.08
C GLU A 10 -7.92 12.80 -2.59
N ARG A 11 -8.94 12.78 -1.71
CA ARG A 11 -8.73 12.79 -0.26
C ARG A 11 -8.05 11.50 0.21
N LEU A 12 -8.48 10.36 -0.33
CA LEU A 12 -7.88 9.06 0.00
C LEU A 12 -6.44 8.95 -0.50
N LEU A 13 -6.17 9.40 -1.73
CA LEU A 13 -4.81 9.42 -2.29
C LEU A 13 -3.87 10.32 -1.47
N ARG A 14 -4.35 11.49 -1.02
CA ARG A 14 -3.60 12.36 -0.11
C ARG A 14 -3.28 11.66 1.21
N ALA A 15 -4.25 11.00 1.83
CA ALA A 15 -4.05 10.28 3.09
C ALA A 15 -3.01 9.17 2.96
N VAL A 16 -3.08 8.34 1.90
CA VAL A 16 -2.08 7.27 1.66
C VAL A 16 -0.69 7.86 1.43
N LYS A 17 -0.59 8.98 0.69
CA LYS A 17 0.68 9.67 0.45
C LYS A 17 1.29 10.25 1.73
N ASP A 18 0.48 10.72 2.67
CA ASP A 18 0.98 11.21 3.94
C ASP A 18 1.40 10.08 4.87
N LEU A 19 0.66 8.97 4.89
CA LEU A 19 1.06 7.75 5.60
C LEU A 19 2.40 7.20 5.09
N SER A 20 2.65 7.19 3.77
CA SER A 20 3.93 6.71 3.20
C SER A 20 5.14 7.60 3.55
N LYS A 21 4.91 8.78 4.13
CA LYS A 21 5.98 9.66 4.62
C LYS A 21 6.46 9.32 6.02
N LEU A 22 5.66 8.60 6.81
CA LEU A 22 6.05 8.23 8.17
C LEU A 22 7.32 7.37 8.16
N PRO A 23 8.26 7.56 9.10
CA PRO A 23 9.53 6.84 9.12
C PRO A 23 9.39 5.31 9.06
N GLY A 24 8.41 4.74 9.77
CA GLY A 24 8.12 3.30 9.76
C GLY A 24 7.67 2.77 8.40
N ASN A 25 7.08 3.62 7.56
CA ASN A 25 6.55 3.26 6.23
C ASN A 25 7.57 3.49 5.11
N LYS A 26 8.82 3.88 5.44
CA LYS A 26 9.91 4.04 4.46
C LYS A 26 10.56 2.73 4.04
N ARG A 27 10.17 1.62 4.68
CA ARG A 27 10.70 0.29 4.42
C ARG A 27 9.55 -0.70 4.26
N CYS A 28 9.76 -1.68 3.38
CA CYS A 28 8.88 -2.82 3.24
C CYS A 28 8.73 -3.52 4.59
N ALA A 29 7.49 -3.78 5.00
CA ALA A 29 7.21 -4.49 6.25
C ALA A 29 7.76 -5.92 6.27
N ASP A 30 7.92 -6.55 5.10
CA ASP A 30 8.34 -7.96 5.00
C ASP A 30 9.86 -8.11 4.81
N CYS A 31 10.47 -7.35 3.90
CA CYS A 31 11.88 -7.51 3.53
C CYS A 31 12.78 -6.30 3.87
N THR A 32 12.21 -5.22 4.44
CA THR A 32 12.91 -3.99 4.83
C THR A 32 13.54 -3.15 3.71
N GLU A 33 13.34 -3.53 2.44
CA GLU A 33 13.72 -2.72 1.27
C GLU A 33 13.13 -1.31 1.34
N LYS A 34 13.89 -0.33 0.86
CA LYS A 34 13.48 1.08 0.90
C LYS A 34 12.33 1.33 -0.08
N LEU A 35 11.54 2.36 0.21
CA LEU A 35 10.51 2.92 -0.68
C LEU A 35 9.47 1.87 -1.14
N PRO A 36 8.72 1.25 -0.21
CA PRO A 36 7.63 0.36 -0.57
C PRO A 36 6.59 1.07 -1.43
N GLN A 37 6.13 0.39 -2.49
CA GLN A 37 5.22 0.95 -3.51
C GLN A 37 3.77 0.51 -3.34
N TYR A 38 3.53 -0.56 -2.57
CA TYR A 38 2.22 -1.19 -2.42
C TYR A 38 1.77 -1.17 -0.96
N VAL A 39 0.46 -1.30 -0.77
CA VAL A 39 -0.16 -1.46 0.55
C VAL A 39 -0.81 -2.84 0.61
N ASN A 40 -0.48 -3.63 1.62
CA ASN A 40 -1.24 -4.81 1.98
C ASN A 40 -2.41 -4.37 2.86
N LEU A 41 -3.63 -4.44 2.32
CA LEU A 41 -4.84 -4.00 3.02
C LEU A 41 -5.30 -4.96 4.13
N THR A 42 -4.84 -6.22 4.11
CA THR A 42 -5.14 -7.20 5.16
C THR A 42 -4.42 -6.84 6.45
N PHE A 43 -3.16 -6.42 6.36
CA PHE A 43 -2.33 -6.09 7.52
C PHE A 43 -2.09 -4.59 7.72
N ASN A 44 -2.60 -3.74 6.82
CA ASN A 44 -2.38 -2.29 6.79
C ASN A 44 -0.89 -1.91 6.76
N THR A 45 -0.08 -2.67 6.00
CA THR A 45 1.37 -2.48 5.89
C THR A 45 1.78 -1.99 4.51
N PHE A 46 2.88 -1.24 4.45
CA PHE A 46 3.54 -0.88 3.18
C PHE A 46 4.55 -1.97 2.80
N ILE A 47 4.47 -2.46 1.56
CA ILE A 47 5.31 -3.54 1.05
C ILE A 47 5.92 -3.21 -0.33
N CYS A 48 7.06 -3.81 -0.66
CA CYS A 48 7.68 -3.66 -1.97
C CYS A 48 6.97 -4.50 -3.04
N THR A 49 7.34 -4.27 -4.30
CA THR A 49 6.75 -4.97 -5.46
C THR A 49 6.89 -6.48 -5.37
N ALA A 50 8.07 -6.98 -4.95
CA ALA A 50 8.33 -8.41 -4.82
C ALA A 50 7.42 -9.06 -3.77
N CYS A 51 7.39 -8.49 -2.55
CA CYS A 51 6.51 -8.98 -1.48
C CYS A 51 5.03 -8.89 -1.87
N SER A 52 4.63 -7.87 -2.64
CA SER A 52 3.25 -7.79 -3.15
C SER A 52 2.89 -8.96 -4.08
N GLY A 53 3.85 -9.44 -4.90
CA GLY A 53 3.67 -10.63 -5.75
C GLY A 53 3.48 -11.89 -4.92
N ILE A 54 4.34 -12.06 -3.91
CA ILE A 54 4.27 -13.16 -2.95
C ILE A 54 2.89 -13.20 -2.28
N HIS A 55 2.42 -12.08 -1.70
CA HIS A 55 1.10 -12.01 -1.06
C HIS A 55 -0.05 -12.37 -2.02
N ARG A 56 0.04 -12.01 -3.30
CA ARG A 56 -0.96 -12.42 -4.32
C ARG A 56 -0.91 -13.92 -4.58
N GLU A 57 0.26 -14.49 -4.79
CA GLU A 57 0.42 -15.93 -5.06
C GLU A 57 -0.06 -16.83 -3.91
N PHE A 58 0.14 -16.40 -2.67
CA PHE A 58 -0.36 -17.11 -1.49
C PHE A 58 -1.86 -16.93 -1.28
N SER A 59 -2.44 -15.78 -1.66
CA SER A 59 -3.88 -15.53 -1.56
C SER A 59 -4.73 -16.40 -2.51
N HIS A 60 -4.13 -16.94 -3.59
CA HIS A 60 -4.82 -17.78 -4.59
C HIS A 60 -4.68 -19.29 -4.36
N ARG A 61 -3.96 -19.73 -3.31
CA ARG A 61 -3.77 -21.15 -2.97
C ARG A 61 -4.64 -21.60 -1.80
N LEU A 62 -5.95 -21.37 -1.93
CA LEU A 62 -6.98 -22.03 -1.12
C LEU A 62 -7.90 -22.82 -2.03
#